data_AF-A0A2N5IQF8-F1
#
_entry.id   AF-A0A2N5IQF8-F1
#
_cell.length_a   1.000
_cell.length_b   1.000
_cell.length_c   1.000
_cell.angle_alpha   90.00
_cell.angle_beta   90.00
_cell.angle_gamma   90.00
#
_symmetry.space_group_name_H-M   'P 1'
#
loop_
_entity.id
_entity.type
_entity.pdbx_description
1 polymer ?
#
loop_
_entity_poly.entity_id
_entity_poly.type
_entity_poly.pdbx_seq_one_letter_code
_entity_poly.pdbx_strand_id
1 'polypeptide(L)'
;MFQTQNTGSFQMRFDPVIYIHEGLGLLYLHLPPIGINVTVESFGFMLYKSGPKPSKEIDLGFVYQHATGNFTYRCAWQTDGKISLRTNATAGDYLQPASFIVPIPDGVTFA
;
A
#
# COMPACT_ATOMS: atom_id res chain seq x y z
N MET A 1 -10.77 6.81 -4.43
CA MET A 1 -10.08 7.24 -3.21
C MET A 1 -9.99 6.07 -2.24
N PHE A 2 -8.82 5.90 -1.63
CA PHE A 2 -8.59 4.92 -0.58
C PHE A 2 -8.92 5.54 0.78
N GLN A 3 -9.19 4.69 1.77
CA GLN A 3 -9.34 5.09 3.16
C GLN A 3 -8.46 4.22 4.04
N THR A 4 -7.72 4.83 4.95
CA THR A 4 -6.91 4.08 5.91
C THR A 4 -7.76 3.31 6.91
N GLN A 5 -7.33 2.10 7.26
CA GLN A 5 -7.89 1.37 8.40
C GLN A 5 -7.25 1.90 9.70
N ASN A 6 -7.52 3.17 10.02
CA ASN A 6 -7.02 3.81 11.23
C ASN A 6 -7.79 3.26 12.44
N THR A 7 -7.19 2.28 13.09
CA THR A 7 -7.73 1.53 14.22
C THR A 7 -6.75 1.63 15.37
N GLY A 8 -7.15 1.33 16.61
CA GLY A 8 -6.18 1.25 17.71
C GLY A 8 -4.99 0.32 17.37
N SER A 9 -5.21 -0.66 16.50
CA SER A 9 -4.23 -1.59 15.95
C SER A 9 -3.25 -0.99 14.94
N PHE A 10 -3.69 -0.02 14.12
CA PHE A 10 -2.90 0.56 13.04
C PHE A 10 -3.16 2.05 12.91
N GLN A 11 -2.08 2.85 12.98
CA GLN A 11 -2.16 4.31 13.01
C GLN A 11 -1.52 4.90 11.75
N MET A 12 -2.32 5.58 10.93
CA MET A 12 -1.86 6.31 9.75
C MET A 12 -2.20 7.79 9.85
N ARG A 13 -1.34 8.65 9.30
CA ARG A 13 -1.49 10.11 9.42
C ARG A 13 -2.39 10.74 8.35
N PHE A 14 -2.54 10.10 7.21
CA PHE A 14 -3.34 10.58 6.08
C PHE A 14 -3.79 9.43 5.20
N ASP A 15 -4.80 9.68 4.35
CA ASP A 15 -5.26 8.68 3.40
C ASP A 15 -4.32 8.56 2.18
N PRO A 16 -3.98 7.34 1.76
CA PRO A 16 -3.08 7.09 0.66
C PRO A 16 -3.69 7.45 -0.69
N VAL A 17 -2.81 7.77 -1.64
CA VAL A 17 -3.18 8.05 -3.03
C VAL A 17 -2.26 7.26 -3.96
N ILE A 18 -2.87 6.55 -4.90
CA ILE A 18 -2.17 6.05 -6.08
C ILE A 18 -2.61 6.90 -7.28
N TYR A 19 -1.63 7.47 -7.97
CA TYR A 19 -1.86 8.20 -9.21
C TYR A 19 -1.49 7.29 -10.38
N ILE A 20 -2.45 7.10 -11.28
CA ILE A 20 -2.27 6.30 -12.49
C ILE A 20 -1.93 7.26 -13.63
N HIS A 21 -0.75 7.09 -14.21
CA HIS A 21 -0.30 7.83 -15.39
C HIS A 21 -0.31 6.90 -16.60
N GLU A 22 -1.50 6.64 -17.16
CA GLU A 22 -1.67 5.69 -18.28
C GLU A 22 -0.81 6.03 -19.50
N GLY A 23 -0.71 7.33 -19.85
CA GLY A 23 0.13 7.78 -20.97
C GLY A 23 1.63 7.53 -20.79
N LEU A 24 2.08 7.32 -19.56
CA LEU A 24 3.47 6.95 -19.25
C LEU A 24 3.62 5.47 -18.87
N GLY A 25 2.52 4.75 -18.67
CA GLY A 25 2.55 3.39 -18.15
C GLY A 25 3.05 3.30 -16.70
N LEU A 26 2.81 4.32 -15.86
CA LEU A 26 3.38 4.43 -14.51
C LEU A 26 2.31 4.60 -13.42
N LEU A 27 2.61 4.07 -12.23
CA LEU A 27 1.91 4.33 -10.98
C LEU A 27 2.83 5.14 -10.06
N TYR A 28 2.33 6.28 -9.58
CA TYR A 28 2.98 7.02 -8.50
C TYR A 28 2.26 6.74 -7.18
N LEU A 29 3.04 6.34 -6.17
CA LEU A 29 2.52 5.92 -4.86
C LEU A 29 2.79 6.99 -3.82
N HIS A 30 1.73 7.57 -3.25
CA HIS A 30 1.81 8.47 -2.10
C HIS A 30 1.13 7.82 -0.91
N LEU A 31 1.93 7.16 -0.07
CA LEU A 31 1.45 6.33 1.02
C LEU A 31 1.79 6.98 2.38
N PRO A 32 0.97 6.78 3.44
CA PRO A 32 1.26 7.29 4.78
C PRO A 32 2.23 6.39 5.54
N PRO A 33 3.02 6.93 6.49
CA PRO A 33 3.66 6.07 7.49
C PRO A 33 2.63 5.35 8.35
N ILE A 34 2.99 4.16 8.83
CA ILE A 34 2.11 3.26 9.59
C ILE A 34 2.75 2.95 10.94
N GLY A 35 2.07 3.28 12.04
CA GLY A 35 2.35 2.71 13.35
C GLY A 35 1.57 1.43 13.56
N ILE A 36 2.24 0.36 14.00
CA ILE A 36 1.65 -0.96 14.16
C ILE A 36 1.65 -1.33 15.65
N ASN A 37 0.47 -1.61 16.20
CA ASN A 37 0.29 -1.93 17.63
C ASN A 37 -0.05 -3.41 17.87
N VAL A 38 -0.09 -4.23 16.81
CA VAL A 38 -0.44 -5.66 16.88
C VAL A 38 0.43 -6.47 15.93
N THR A 39 0.74 -7.70 16.30
CA THR A 39 1.46 -8.64 15.43
C THR A 39 0.48 -9.34 14.48
N VAL A 40 0.75 -9.27 13.17
CA VAL A 40 -0.10 -9.86 12.11
C VAL A 40 0.75 -10.42 10.98
N GLU A 41 0.26 -11.46 10.31
CA GLU A 41 0.93 -12.04 9.14
C GLU A 41 0.67 -11.25 7.85
N SER A 42 -0.55 -10.75 7.69
CA SER A 42 -0.98 -9.96 6.54
C SER A 42 -2.10 -9.02 6.95
N PHE A 43 -2.12 -7.82 6.36
CA PHE A 43 -3.09 -6.80 6.74
C PHE A 43 -3.40 -5.84 5.60
N GLY A 44 -4.70 -5.69 5.31
CA GLY A 44 -5.21 -4.70 4.37
C GLY A 44 -5.32 -3.34 5.03
N PHE A 45 -4.31 -2.49 4.86
CA PHE A 45 -4.20 -1.24 5.61
C PHE A 45 -4.77 -0.04 4.85
N MET A 46 -5.00 -0.18 3.55
CA MET A 46 -5.73 0.77 2.71
C MET A 46 -7.00 0.09 2.20
N LEU A 47 -8.15 0.56 2.65
CA LEU A 47 -9.45 0.07 2.23
C LEU A 47 -9.94 0.83 0.99
N TYR A 48 -10.64 0.13 0.11
CA TYR A 48 -11.31 0.75 -1.02
C TYR A 48 -12.54 1.53 -0.54
N LYS A 49 -12.61 2.82 -0.85
CA LYS A 49 -13.80 3.65 -0.65
C LYS A 49 -14.46 4.04 -1.98
N SER A 50 -13.65 4.43 -2.96
CA SER A 50 -14.09 4.81 -4.32
C SER A 50 -12.91 4.78 -5.30
N GLY A 51 -13.10 5.20 -6.55
CA GLY A 51 -12.01 5.41 -7.52
C GLY A 51 -11.55 4.13 -8.22
N PRO A 52 -10.35 4.14 -8.83
CA PRO A 52 -9.93 3.05 -9.68
C PRO A 52 -9.67 1.78 -8.90
N LYS A 53 -9.99 0.64 -9.49
CA LYS A 53 -9.57 -0.69 -9.08
C LYS A 53 -8.84 -1.38 -10.23
N PRO A 54 -7.73 -2.08 -9.98
CA PRO A 54 -7.03 -2.76 -11.04
C PRO A 54 -7.79 -4.03 -11.44
N SER A 55 -7.77 -4.37 -12.72
CA SER A 55 -8.41 -5.58 -13.25
C SER A 55 -7.70 -6.88 -12.84
N LYS A 56 -6.46 -6.77 -12.35
CA LYS A 56 -5.65 -7.85 -11.77
C LYS A 56 -4.91 -7.33 -10.54
N GLU A 57 -4.46 -8.23 -9.68
CA GLU A 57 -3.59 -7.85 -8.57
C GLU A 57 -2.27 -7.24 -9.09
N ILE A 58 -1.87 -6.10 -8.53
CA ILE A 58 -0.59 -5.44 -8.82
C ILE A 58 0.32 -5.61 -7.61
N ASP A 59 1.46 -6.26 -7.80
CA ASP A 59 2.54 -6.25 -6.83
C ASP A 59 3.23 -4.88 -6.85
N LEU A 60 3.16 -4.16 -5.73
CA LEU A 60 3.78 -2.85 -5.58
C LEU A 60 5.25 -2.98 -5.14
N GLY A 61 5.71 -4.19 -4.81
CA GLY A 61 7.06 -4.42 -4.30
C GLY A 61 7.22 -3.94 -2.86
N PHE A 62 8.46 -3.64 -2.46
CA PHE A 62 8.83 -3.27 -1.09
C PHE A 62 8.68 -1.77 -0.84
N VAL A 63 7.44 -1.30 -0.78
CA VAL A 63 7.15 0.15 -0.71
C VAL A 63 7.31 0.74 0.70
N TYR A 64 7.50 -0.11 1.71
CA TYR A 64 7.73 0.28 3.10
C TYR A 64 9.05 -0.27 3.63
N GLN A 65 9.71 0.54 4.44
CA GLN A 65 10.85 0.18 5.25
C GLN A 65 10.51 0.31 6.73
N HIS A 66 11.18 -0.49 7.56
CA HIS A 66 11.18 -0.23 8.99
C HIS A 66 11.90 1.09 9.27
N ALA A 67 11.42 1.89 10.21
CA ALA A 67 12.05 3.17 10.57
C ALA A 67 13.50 3.00 11.06
N THR A 68 13.84 1.81 11.56
CA THR A 68 15.21 1.41 11.89
C THR A 68 15.54 0.12 11.14
N GLY A 69 15.89 0.19 9.85
CA GLY A 69 16.28 -1.00 9.09
C GLY A 69 16.13 -0.87 7.57
N ASN A 70 16.12 -2.02 6.89
CA ASN A 70 16.00 -2.13 5.44
C ASN A 70 14.53 -2.23 4.97
N PHE A 71 14.33 -2.19 3.65
CA PHE A 71 13.06 -2.51 2.99
C PHE A 71 12.69 -3.98 3.17
N THR A 72 11.69 -4.26 4.01
CA THR A 72 11.26 -5.63 4.30
C THR A 72 9.78 -5.87 4.02
N TYR A 73 9.01 -4.81 3.72
CA TYR A 73 7.56 -4.89 3.69
C TYR A 73 7.00 -4.77 2.27
N ARG A 74 6.58 -5.91 1.73
CA ARG A 74 5.99 -6.00 0.38
C ARG A 74 4.51 -5.66 0.41
N CYS A 75 4.03 -4.90 -0.57
CA CYS A 75 2.62 -4.53 -0.69
C CYS A 75 2.02 -4.99 -2.01
N ALA A 76 0.71 -5.26 -2.02
CA ALA A 76 -0.03 -5.55 -3.25
C ALA A 76 -1.36 -4.79 -3.29
N TRP A 77 -1.71 -4.26 -4.47
CA TRP A 77 -3.00 -3.66 -4.76
C TRP A 77 -3.93 -4.70 -5.38
N GLN A 78 -4.99 -5.04 -4.64
CA GLN A 78 -5.92 -6.11 -4.96
C GLN A 78 -7.07 -5.62 -5.86
N THR A 79 -7.74 -6.56 -6.55
CA THR A 79 -8.83 -6.26 -7.49
C THR A 79 -10.09 -5.71 -6.82
N ASP A 80 -10.25 -5.92 -5.51
CA ASP A 80 -11.30 -5.28 -4.70
C ASP A 80 -10.96 -3.83 -4.33
N GLY A 81 -9.79 -3.34 -4.76
CA GLY A 81 -9.29 -1.99 -4.54
C GLY A 81 -8.53 -1.82 -3.23
N LYS A 82 -8.37 -2.85 -2.40
CA LYS A 82 -7.58 -2.75 -1.16
C LYS A 82 -6.08 -2.84 -1.46
N ILE A 83 -5.27 -2.25 -0.58
CA ILE A 83 -3.83 -2.47 -0.58
C ILE A 83 -3.43 -3.11 0.74
N SER A 84 -2.69 -4.21 0.62
CA SER A 84 -2.28 -5.04 1.76
C SER A 84 -0.78 -5.17 1.87
N LEU A 85 -0.31 -5.23 3.12
CA LEU A 85 1.01 -5.74 3.46
C LEU A 85 0.98 -7.27 3.30
N ARG A 86 1.95 -7.81 2.57
CA ARG A 86 2.10 -9.25 2.28
C ARG A 86 3.14 -9.94 3.16
N THR A 87 3.74 -9.19 4.06
CA THR A 87 4.77 -9.65 4.97
C THR A 87 4.31 -9.41 6.39
N ASN A 88 4.78 -10.26 7.31
CA ASN A 88 4.48 -10.14 8.72
C ASN A 88 4.90 -8.77 9.25
N ALA A 89 4.11 -8.24 10.17
CA ALA A 89 4.43 -7.06 10.94
C ALA A 89 4.33 -7.35 12.43
N THR A 90 5.19 -6.70 13.22
CA THR A 90 5.28 -6.90 14.66
C THR A 90 4.71 -5.69 15.40
N ALA A 91 4.07 -5.92 16.55
CA ALA A 91 3.66 -4.84 17.42
C ALA A 91 4.87 -3.98 17.82
N GLY A 92 4.74 -2.66 17.67
CA GLY A 92 5.81 -1.69 17.88
C GLY A 92 6.52 -1.26 16.59
N ASP A 93 6.30 -1.94 15.46
CA ASP A 93 6.89 -1.54 14.18
C ASP A 93 6.38 -0.15 13.78
N TYR A 94 7.31 0.68 13.31
CA TYR A 94 6.97 1.93 12.62
C TYR A 94 7.46 1.84 11.18
N LEU A 95 6.52 1.81 10.24
CA LEU A 95 6.80 1.66 8.82
C LEU A 95 6.80 3.01 8.14
N GLN A 96 7.87 3.30 7.42
CA GLN A 96 8.02 4.51 6.62
C GLN A 96 7.91 4.14 5.14
N PRO A 97 7.08 4.86 4.37
CA PRO A 97 6.99 4.65 2.94
C PRO A 97 8.23 5.23 2.27
N ALA A 98 8.75 4.56 1.25
CA ALA A 98 9.59 5.23 0.27
C ALA A 98 8.72 5.71 -0.90
N SER A 99 9.09 6.84 -1.49
CA SER A 99 8.42 7.35 -2.66
C SER A 99 8.86 6.53 -3.87
N PHE A 100 7.91 5.81 -4.48
CA PHE A 100 8.17 4.98 -5.65
C PHE A 100 7.30 5.39 -6.83
N ILE A 101 7.90 5.25 -8.01
CA ILE A 101 7.22 5.18 -9.29
C ILE A 101 7.42 3.75 -9.78
N VAL A 102 6.33 3.01 -9.97
CA VAL A 102 6.37 1.62 -10.47
C VAL A 102 5.65 1.53 -11.81
N PRO A 103 6.06 0.65 -12.73
CA PRO A 103 5.35 0.47 -13.98
C PRO A 103 3.95 -0.11 -13.75
N ILE A 104 2.98 0.27 -14.59
CA ILE A 104 1.71 -0.43 -14.71
C ILE A 104 2.02 -1.80 -15.33
N PRO A 105 1.68 -2.93 -14.68
CA PRO A 105 1.95 -4.23 -15.26
C PRO A 105 1.19 -4.46 -16.56
N ASP A 106 1.78 -5.24 -17.46
CA ASP A 106 1.23 -5.51 -18.78
C ASP A 106 -0.21 -6.04 -18.73
N GLY A 107 -1.08 -5.42 -19.53
CA GLY A 107 -2.48 -5.81 -19.65
C GLY A 107 -3.31 -5.58 -18.38
N VAL A 108 -2.84 -4.75 -17.45
CA VAL A 108 -3.66 -4.23 -16.34
C VAL A 108 -4.44 -3.00 -16.81
N THR A 109 -5.71 -2.95 -16.44
CA THR A 109 -6.63 -1.84 -16.68
C THR A 109 -7.27 -1.41 -15.37
N PHE A 110 -7.88 -0.22 -15.35
CA PHE A 110 -8.50 0.34 -14.13
C PHE A 110 -9.96 0.67 -14.37
N ALA A 111 -10.82 0.34 -13.40
CA ALA A 111 -12.27 0.57 -13.42
C ALA A 111 -12.75 1.32 -12.18
#